data_AF-A0A925J0F7-F1
#
_entry.id   AF-A0A925J0F7-F1
#
_cell.length_a   1.000
_cell.length_b   1.000
_cell.length_c   1.000
_cell.angle_alpha   90.00
_cell.angle_beta   90.00
_cell.angle_gamma   90.00
#
_symmetry.space_group_name_H-M   'P 1'
#
loop_
_entity.id
_entity.type
_entity.pdbx_description
1 polymer ?
#
loop_
_entity_poly.entity_id
_entity_poly.type
_entity_poly.pdbx_seq_one_letter_code
_entity_poly.pdbx_strand_id
1 'polypeptide(L)' 'MTTEAKIVTVEGYWNVVPRIDNVAFPSENRMEIELEDGRVIACPLTHFPSIQRLTSEQRQNWY' A
#
# COMPACT_ATOMS: atom_id res chain seq x y z
N MET A 1 -14.86 -10.26 37.89
CA MET A 1 -14.63 -9.18 36.91
C MET A 1 -14.16 -9.86 35.65
N THR A 2 -15.06 -10.09 34.69
CA THR A 2 -14.76 -10.84 33.47
C THR A 2 -14.29 -9.83 32.44
N THR A 3 -13.00 -9.87 32.11
CA THR A 3 -12.43 -9.01 31.07
C THR A 3 -12.97 -9.45 29.73
N GLU A 4 -13.83 -8.63 29.11
CA GLU A 4 -14.29 -8.82 27.75
C GLU A 4 -13.09 -8.69 26.80
N ALA A 5 -12.77 -9.78 26.10
CA ALA A 5 -11.81 -9.74 25.01
C ALA A 5 -12.41 -8.88 23.89
N LYS A 6 -11.79 -7.73 23.62
CA LYS A 6 -12.18 -6.83 22.53
C LYS A 6 -11.99 -7.58 21.20
N ILE A 7 -13.09 -8.01 20.58
CA ILE A 7 -13.05 -8.65 19.26
C ILE A 7 -12.67 -7.57 18.25
N VAL A 8 -11.41 -7.54 17.84
CA VAL A 8 -10.95 -6.70 16.73
C VAL A 8 -11.34 -7.43 15.45
N THR A 9 -12.46 -7.03 14.85
CA THR A 9 -12.81 -7.42 13.48
C THR A 9 -11.80 -6.78 12.54
N VAL A 10 -10.85 -7.58 12.06
CA VAL A 10 -9.86 -7.15 11.07
C VAL A 10 -10.56 -7.19 9.72
N GLU A 11 -10.99 -6.04 9.22
CA GLU A 11 -11.56 -5.96 7.87
C GLU A 11 -10.47 -6.20 6.82
N GLY A 12 -10.64 -7.28 6.05
CA GLY A 12 -9.77 -7.67 4.95
C GLY A 12 -10.27 -8.97 4.29
N TYR A 13 -9.92 -9.21 3.02
CA TYR A 13 -10.18 -10.52 2.40
C TYR A 13 -9.37 -11.59 3.15
N TRP A 14 -10.04 -12.63 3.64
CA TRP A 14 -9.43 -13.83 4.27
C TRP A 14 -8.67 -13.62 5.60
N ASN A 15 -9.00 -12.61 6.42
CA ASN A 15 -8.31 -12.31 7.70
C ASN A 15 -6.80 -12.01 7.54
N VAL A 16 -6.33 -11.69 6.33
CA VAL A 16 -4.94 -11.32 6.08
C VAL A 16 -4.84 -9.79 6.10
N VAL A 17 -4.06 -9.25 7.03
CA VAL A 17 -3.67 -7.84 7.01
C VAL A 17 -2.63 -7.67 5.90
N PRO A 18 -2.91 -6.90 4.84
CA PRO A 18 -1.92 -6.67 3.79
C PRO A 18 -0.72 -5.93 4.37
N ARG A 19 0.48 -6.46 4.11
CA ARG A 19 1.75 -5.83 4.46
C ARG A 19 2.45 -5.40 3.17
N ILE A 20 2.88 -4.15 3.14
CA ILE A 20 3.62 -3.59 2.01
C ILE A 20 5.06 -4.10 2.12
N ASP A 21 5.53 -4.73 1.05
CA ASP A 21 6.92 -5.15 0.89
C ASP A 21 7.71 -4.07 0.14
N ASN A 22 7.13 -3.53 -0.94
CA ASN A 22 7.79 -2.55 -1.80
C ASN A 22 6.79 -1.61 -2.50
N VAL A 23 7.25 -0.41 -2.86
CA VAL A 23 6.50 0.58 -3.64
C VAL A 23 7.34 1.02 -4.83
N ALA A 24 6.79 0.84 -6.04
CA ALA A 24 7.49 1.13 -7.29
C ALA A 24 6.73 2.10 -8.20
N PHE A 25 7.49 2.80 -9.05
CA PHE A 25 6.98 3.75 -10.04
C PHE A 25 7.45 3.35 -11.44
N PRO A 26 6.90 2.27 -12.03
CA PRO A 26 7.38 1.73 -13.31
C PRO A 26 7.16 2.67 -14.50
N SER A 27 6.28 3.67 -14.36
CA SER A 27 6.04 4.70 -15.38
C SER A 27 5.56 5.99 -14.72
N GLU A 28 5.52 7.09 -15.48
CA GLU A 28 5.18 8.42 -14.94
C GLU A 28 3.81 8.48 -14.24
N ASN A 29 2.85 7.67 -14.68
CA ASN A 29 1.46 7.71 -14.22
C ASN A 29 0.98 6.41 -13.57
N ARG A 30 1.88 5.50 -13.19
CA ARG A 30 1.54 4.23 -12.52
C ARG A 30 2.36 4.07 -11.25
N MET A 31 1.67 3.68 -10.19
CA MET A 31 2.28 3.21 -8.94
C MET A 31 1.92 1.74 -8.75
N GLU A 32 2.89 0.98 -8.26
CA GLU A 32 2.72 -0.41 -7.90
C GLU A 32 3.08 -0.60 -6.44
N ILE A 33 2.23 -1.32 -5.71
CA ILE A 33 2.45 -1.70 -4.32
C ILE A 33 2.54 -3.21 -4.32
N GLU A 34 3.73 -3.72 -4.02
CA GLU A 34 4.00 -5.14 -3.85
C GLU A 34 3.73 -5.51 -2.39
N LEU A 35 2.93 -6.55 -2.19
CA LEU A 35 2.61 -7.06 -0.87
C LEU A 35 3.47 -8.29 -0.55
N GLU A 36 3.77 -8.51 0.74
CA GLU A 36 4.58 -9.65 1.19
C GLU A 36 3.99 -11.02 0.78
N ASP A 37 2.70 -11.09 0.47
CA ASP A 37 2.02 -12.30 0.00
C ASP A 37 2.08 -12.50 -1.53
N GLY A 38 2.85 -11.67 -2.23
CA GLY A 38 3.09 -11.75 -3.68
C GLY A 38 2.02 -11.08 -4.53
N ARG A 39 0.99 -10.46 -3.93
CA ARG A 39 0.01 -9.65 -4.68
C ARG A 39 0.61 -8.31 -5.07
N VAL A 40 0.18 -7.78 -6.22
CA VAL A 40 0.56 -6.46 -6.69
C VAL A 40 -0.69 -5.61 -6.89
N ILE A 41 -0.72 -4.43 -6.27
CA ILE A 41 -1.76 -3.42 -6.47
C ILE A 41 -1.22 -2.38 -7.45
N ALA A 42 -1.71 -2.42 -8.69
CA ALA A 42 -1.42 -1.39 -9.69
C ALA A 42 -2.49 -0.29 -9.63
N CYS A 43 -2.07 0.96 -9.48
CA CYS A 43 -2.97 2.10 -9.42
C CYS A 43 -2.42 3.30 -10.21
N PRO A 44 -3.31 4.14 -10.78
CA PRO A 44 -2.90 5.33 -11.48
C PRO A 44 -2.43 6.40 -10.47
N LEU A 45 -1.35 7.10 -10.82
CA LEU A 45 -0.75 8.12 -9.95
C LEU A 45 -1.63 9.36 -9.80
N THR A 46 -2.57 9.57 -10.74
CA THR A 46 -3.55 10.67 -10.71
C THR A 46 -4.44 10.68 -9.48
N HIS A 47 -4.60 9.54 -8.80
CA HIS A 47 -5.35 9.48 -7.54
C HIS A 47 -4.58 10.04 -6.34
N PHE A 48 -3.30 10.37 -6.52
CA PHE A 48 -2.40 10.78 -5.46
C PHE A 48 -1.63 12.07 -5.83
N PRO A 49 -2.27 13.24 -5.72
CA PRO A 49 -1.69 14.50 -6.19
C PRO A 49 -0.36 14.88 -5.53
N SER A 50 -0.11 14.47 -4.29
CA SER A 50 1.15 14.72 -3.58
C SER A 50 2.32 13.96 -4.20
N ILE A 51 2.12 12.68 -4.52
CA ILE A 51 3.12 11.82 -5.16
C ILE A 51 3.37 12.24 -6.59
N GLN A 52 2.29 12.60 -7.30
CA GLN A 52 2.36 13.01 -8.69
C GLN A 52 3.28 14.22 -8.91
N ARG A 53 3.39 15.11 -7.91
CA ARG A 53 4.27 16.29 -7.94
C ARG A 53 5.76 15.97 -7.75
N LEU A 54 6.10 14.76 -7.28
CA LEU A 54 7.49 14.35 -7.06
C LEU A 54 8.16 13.99 -8.39
N THR A 55 9.45 14.29 -8.52
CA THR A 55 10.29 13.81 -9.63
C THR A 55 10.54 12.30 -9.51
N SER A 56 10.94 11.65 -10.61
CA SER A 56 11.26 10.22 -10.60
C SER A 56 12.35 9.86 -9.57
N GLU A 57 13.35 10.73 -9.38
CA GLU A 57 14.41 10.56 -8.39
C GLU A 57 13.88 10.68 -6.94
N GLN A 58 13.00 11.65 -6.68
CA GLN A 58 12.38 11.81 -5.36
C GLN A 58 11.50 10.61 -4.99
N ARG A 59 10.80 10.03 -5.98
CA ARG A 59 9.93 8.86 -5.78
C ARG A 59 10.70 7.59 -5.39
N GLN A 60 11.97 7.47 -5.77
CA GLN A 60 12.80 6.32 -5.38
C GLN A 60 13.15 6.29 -3.89
N ASN A 61 12.97 7.41 -3.17
CA ASN A 61 13.27 7.51 -1.73
C ASN A 61 12.02 7.41 -0.86
N TRP A 62 10.89 6.98 -1.42
CA TRP A 62 9.60 7.09 -0.73
C TRP A 62 9.26 5.89 0.18
N TYR A 63 10.11 4.85 0.19
CA TYR A 63 10.02 3.72 1.11
C TYR A 63 11.42 3.24 1.52
#